data_AF-A0A386WIG1-F1
#
_entry.id   AF-A0A386WIG1-F1
#
_cell.length_a   1.000
_cell.length_b   1.000
_cell.length_c   1.000
_cell.angle_alpha   90.00
_cell.angle_beta   90.00
_cell.angle_gamma   90.00
#
_symmetry.space_group_name_H-M   'P 1'
#
loop_
_entity.id
_entity.type
_entity.pdbx_description
1 polymer ?
#
loop_
_entity_poly.entity_id
_entity_poly.type
_entity_poly.pdbx_seq_one_letter_code
_entity_poly.pdbx_strand_id
1 'polypeptide(L)'
;MEQSAWSEISALVAAAPYPVEVLPADSQQAAACLAALEITTRSWLGAVVANSGGLVIDHGWLRVLGGGRDGLPGVAAEMVPGAGRLVVAFDVMGGQFAWLQAEPAVRPTVHYFGPEDLAWQDLELGYGDWLEAMLTGALTGFYEGLRWPGWEAEVAGVALDQGISAWPPPWTREGKDLSAVSRKPILLAELVSVHQDAARQLGFP
;
A
#
# COMPACT_ATOMS: atom_id res chain seq x y z
N MET A 1 -15.79 -21.59 17.41
CA MET A 1 -15.34 -21.31 16.05
C MET A 1 -15.01 -19.82 16.04
N GLU A 2 -13.73 -19.46 16.15
CA GLU A 2 -13.32 -18.05 16.23
C GLU A 2 -13.68 -17.35 14.91
N GLN A 3 -14.47 -16.27 14.99
CA GLN A 3 -14.86 -15.47 13.82
C GLN A 3 -13.66 -14.63 13.38
N SER A 4 -13.09 -14.96 12.23
CA SER A 4 -12.12 -14.10 11.54
C SER A 4 -12.83 -12.90 10.91
N ALA A 5 -12.17 -11.74 10.92
CA ALA A 5 -12.66 -10.54 10.23
C ALA A 5 -12.73 -10.71 8.68
N TRP A 6 -12.20 -11.81 8.14
CA TRP A 6 -12.12 -12.05 6.70
C TRP A 6 -13.47 -12.03 5.96
N SER A 7 -14.54 -12.50 6.61
CA SER A 7 -15.87 -12.53 5.98
C SER A 7 -16.39 -11.12 5.62
N GLU A 8 -16.11 -10.14 6.46
CA GLU A 8 -16.44 -8.73 6.25
C GLU A 8 -15.59 -8.14 5.12
N ILE A 9 -14.27 -8.35 5.18
CA ILE A 9 -13.33 -7.89 4.15
C ILE A 9 -13.69 -8.47 2.78
N SER A 10 -14.01 -9.76 2.71
CA SER A 10 -14.40 -10.43 1.46
C SER A 10 -15.67 -9.85 0.87
N ALA A 11 -16.65 -9.47 1.70
CA ALA A 11 -17.87 -8.83 1.25
C ALA A 11 -17.59 -7.43 0.67
N LEU A 12 -16.70 -6.66 1.32
CA LEU A 12 -16.29 -5.34 0.82
C LEU A 12 -15.49 -5.44 -0.48
N VAL A 13 -14.58 -6.41 -0.59
CA VAL A 13 -13.86 -6.72 -1.83
C VAL A 13 -14.83 -7.01 -2.98
N ALA A 14 -15.86 -7.83 -2.73
CA ALA A 14 -16.85 -8.18 -3.74
C ALA A 14 -17.76 -7.01 -4.13
N ALA A 15 -17.95 -6.04 -3.24
CA ALA A 15 -18.79 -4.86 -3.44
C ALA A 15 -18.01 -3.61 -3.90
N ALA A 16 -16.67 -3.71 -4.02
CA ALA A 16 -15.82 -2.56 -4.34
C ALA A 16 -16.22 -1.91 -5.68
N PRO A 17 -16.15 -0.58 -5.80
CA PRO A 17 -16.54 0.13 -7.02
C PRO A 17 -15.51 0.03 -8.16
N TYR A 18 -14.39 -0.64 -7.92
CA TYR A 18 -13.30 -0.92 -8.86
C TYR A 18 -12.81 -2.37 -8.70
N PRO A 19 -12.04 -2.89 -9.66
CA PRO A 19 -11.50 -4.25 -9.56
C PRO A 19 -10.63 -4.43 -8.32
N VAL A 20 -10.89 -5.51 -7.57
CA VAL A 20 -10.04 -5.95 -6.47
C VAL A 20 -9.73 -7.42 -6.65
N GLU A 21 -8.44 -7.75 -6.76
CA GLU A 21 -7.96 -9.11 -6.81
C GLU A 21 -7.37 -9.51 -5.45
N VAL A 22 -7.78 -10.69 -4.96
CA VAL A 22 -7.22 -11.30 -3.76
C VAL A 22 -6.18 -12.34 -4.20
N LEU A 23 -4.90 -12.07 -3.92
CA LEU A 23 -3.84 -13.01 -4.27
C LEU A 23 -3.95 -14.28 -3.40
N PRO A 24 -3.72 -15.48 -3.97
CA PRO A 24 -3.81 -16.72 -3.21
C PRO A 24 -2.90 -16.73 -1.99
N ALA A 25 -3.45 -17.12 -0.84
CA ALA A 25 -2.68 -17.29 0.38
C ALA A 25 -1.79 -18.54 0.28
N ASP A 26 -0.56 -18.40 0.79
CA ASP A 26 0.30 -19.53 1.15
C ASP A 26 0.22 -19.73 2.66
N SER A 27 -0.29 -20.89 3.10
CA SER A 27 -0.52 -21.16 4.52
C SER A 27 0.75 -21.10 5.37
N GLN A 28 1.91 -21.48 4.79
CA GLN A 28 3.18 -21.47 5.51
C GLN A 28 3.69 -20.04 5.67
N GLN A 29 3.65 -19.24 4.60
CA GLN A 29 4.06 -17.83 4.66
C GLN A 29 3.13 -17.00 5.54
N ALA A 30 1.81 -17.22 5.44
CA ALA A 30 0.82 -16.58 6.28
C ALA A 30 1.06 -16.88 7.77
N ALA A 31 1.27 -18.15 8.13
CA ALA A 31 1.56 -18.55 9.51
C ALA A 31 2.86 -17.91 10.04
N ALA A 32 3.90 -17.85 9.21
CA ALA A 32 5.16 -17.19 9.55
C ALA A 32 4.98 -15.68 9.78
N CYS A 33 4.21 -15.00 8.92
CA CYS A 33 3.91 -13.57 9.07
C CYS A 33 3.11 -13.27 10.34
N LEU A 34 2.05 -14.05 10.62
CA LEU A 34 1.24 -13.89 11.83
C LEU A 34 2.08 -14.06 13.10
N ALA A 35 2.97 -15.07 13.11
CA ALA A 35 3.87 -15.33 14.23
C ALA A 35 4.89 -14.21 14.41
N ALA A 36 5.50 -13.72 13.32
CA ALA A 36 6.49 -12.65 13.38
C ALA A 36 5.93 -11.32 13.87
N LEU A 37 4.65 -11.03 13.59
CA LEU A 37 3.95 -9.81 14.01
C LEU A 37 3.19 -9.97 15.33
N GLU A 38 3.11 -11.19 15.89
CA GLU A 38 2.34 -11.52 17.09
C GLU A 38 0.85 -11.10 17.01
N ILE A 39 0.25 -11.19 15.82
CA ILE A 39 -1.16 -10.82 15.56
C ILE A 39 -2.06 -12.05 15.37
N THR A 40 -3.37 -11.84 15.53
CA THR A 40 -4.40 -12.89 15.35
C THR A 40 -5.35 -12.53 14.22
N THR A 41 -6.07 -13.53 13.68
CA THR A 41 -7.03 -13.37 12.58
C THR A 41 -8.32 -12.63 12.95
N ARG A 42 -8.43 -12.17 14.21
CA ARG A 42 -9.52 -11.33 14.73
C ARG A 42 -9.38 -9.86 14.31
N SER A 43 -8.16 -9.39 14.06
CA SER A 43 -7.95 -8.06 13.48
C SER A 43 -8.04 -8.13 11.97
N TRP A 44 -8.37 -7.01 11.33
CA TRP A 44 -8.38 -6.91 9.87
C TRP A 44 -7.00 -7.21 9.27
N LEU A 45 -5.91 -6.69 9.85
CA LEU A 45 -4.54 -6.99 9.41
C LEU A 45 -4.26 -8.50 9.46
N GLY A 46 -4.55 -9.15 10.59
CA GLY A 46 -4.33 -10.60 10.71
C GLY A 46 -5.24 -11.41 9.79
N ALA A 47 -6.46 -10.95 9.52
CA ALA A 47 -7.36 -11.58 8.56
C ALA A 47 -6.83 -11.49 7.12
N VAL A 48 -6.33 -10.33 6.69
CA VAL A 48 -5.69 -10.16 5.37
C VAL A 48 -4.47 -11.07 5.23
N VAL A 49 -3.58 -11.07 6.24
CA VAL A 49 -2.37 -11.91 6.24
C VAL A 49 -2.70 -13.40 6.17
N ALA A 50 -3.72 -13.84 6.92
CA ALA A 50 -4.09 -15.25 6.98
C ALA A 50 -4.77 -15.78 5.70
N ASN A 51 -5.47 -14.92 4.97
CA ASN A 51 -6.38 -15.34 3.90
C ASN A 51 -5.97 -14.81 2.51
N SER A 52 -4.89 -14.04 2.40
CA SER A 52 -4.39 -13.55 1.12
C SER A 52 -2.88 -13.43 1.09
N GLY A 53 -2.29 -13.56 -0.10
CA GLY A 53 -0.93 -13.09 -0.37
C GLY A 53 -0.82 -11.56 -0.35
N GLY A 54 -1.93 -10.88 -0.64
CA GLY A 54 -2.11 -9.44 -0.70
C GLY A 54 -3.39 -9.10 -1.46
N LEU A 55 -3.80 -7.84 -1.41
CA LEU A 55 -4.93 -7.30 -2.18
C LEU A 55 -4.40 -6.35 -3.26
N VAL A 56 -4.80 -6.58 -4.50
CA VAL A 56 -4.44 -5.77 -5.66
C VAL A 56 -5.68 -4.97 -6.05
N ILE A 57 -5.68 -3.68 -5.72
CA ILE A 57 -6.86 -2.81 -5.75
C ILE A 57 -6.73 -1.80 -6.91
N ASP A 58 -7.84 -1.63 -7.64
CA ASP A 58 -8.03 -0.68 -8.73
C ASP A 58 -6.96 -0.81 -9.83
N HIS A 59 -7.03 -1.93 -10.57
CA HIS A 59 -6.07 -2.31 -11.62
C HIS A 59 -4.63 -2.56 -11.13
N GLY A 60 -4.42 -2.64 -9.81
CA GLY A 60 -3.10 -2.80 -9.19
C GLY A 60 -2.43 -1.48 -8.84
N TRP A 61 -3.21 -0.39 -8.81
CA TRP A 61 -2.78 0.89 -8.30
C TRP A 61 -2.33 0.79 -6.84
N LEU A 62 -3.18 0.24 -5.97
CA LEU A 62 -2.86 0.02 -4.55
C LEU A 62 -2.65 -1.47 -4.30
N ARG A 63 -1.58 -1.80 -3.58
CA ARG A 63 -1.14 -3.18 -3.30
C ARG A 63 -1.01 -3.36 -1.81
N VAL A 64 -2.07 -3.86 -1.17
CA VAL A 64 -2.12 -4.13 0.27
C VAL A 64 -1.41 -5.44 0.56
N LEU A 65 -0.47 -5.43 1.49
CA LEU A 65 0.38 -6.58 1.81
C LEU A 65 -0.36 -7.58 2.70
N GLY A 66 -0.24 -8.86 2.34
CA GLY A 66 -0.74 -10.00 3.11
C GLY A 66 0.40 -10.93 3.50
N GLY A 67 0.21 -12.23 3.29
CA GLY A 67 1.23 -13.26 3.52
C GLY A 67 2.38 -13.28 2.50
N GLY A 68 2.29 -12.51 1.42
CA GLY A 68 3.28 -12.46 0.34
C GLY A 68 2.94 -13.40 -0.82
N ARG A 69 2.98 -12.87 -2.05
CA ARG A 69 2.67 -13.62 -3.29
C ARG A 69 3.06 -12.84 -4.54
N ASP A 70 3.43 -13.55 -5.60
CA ASP A 70 3.60 -13.01 -6.97
C ASP A 70 4.43 -11.72 -7.05
N GLY A 71 5.54 -11.67 -6.30
CA GLY A 71 6.47 -10.53 -6.26
C GLY A 71 6.21 -9.52 -5.13
N LEU A 72 5.04 -9.57 -4.47
CA LEU A 72 4.79 -8.80 -3.27
C LEU A 72 5.41 -9.48 -2.03
N PRO A 73 6.10 -8.72 -1.16
CA PRO A 73 6.60 -9.25 0.09
C PRO A 73 5.44 -9.58 1.04
N GLY A 74 5.65 -10.54 1.93
CA GLY A 74 4.79 -10.69 3.10
C GLY A 74 4.94 -9.47 4.01
N VAL A 75 3.85 -8.99 4.60
CA VAL A 75 3.84 -7.74 5.38
C VAL A 75 4.89 -7.71 6.51
N ALA A 76 5.22 -8.87 7.08
CA ALA A 76 6.24 -8.98 8.12
C ALA A 76 7.66 -8.61 7.65
N ALA A 77 7.96 -8.75 6.35
CA ALA A 77 9.24 -8.34 5.77
C ALA A 77 9.41 -6.82 5.74
N GLU A 78 8.30 -6.08 5.79
CA GLU A 78 8.24 -4.62 5.74
C GLU A 78 8.11 -3.97 7.13
N MET A 79 8.30 -4.77 8.19
CA MET A 79 8.45 -4.27 9.54
C MET A 79 9.82 -3.62 9.69
N VAL A 80 9.88 -2.36 10.12
CA VAL A 80 11.14 -1.66 10.41
C VAL A 80 11.43 -1.77 11.91
N PRO A 81 12.37 -2.65 12.35
CA PRO A 81 12.65 -2.86 13.76
C PRO A 81 13.14 -1.57 14.43
N GLY A 82 12.67 -1.29 15.64
CA GLY A 82 13.07 -0.10 16.40
C GLY A 82 12.41 1.23 15.97
N ALA A 83 11.77 1.28 14.79
CA ALA A 83 11.02 2.44 14.32
C ALA A 83 9.52 2.39 14.66
N GLY A 84 9.00 1.24 15.13
CA GLY A 84 7.58 1.09 15.46
C GLY A 84 6.64 1.26 14.25
N ARG A 85 7.15 1.01 13.05
CA ARG A 85 6.47 1.21 11.77
C ARG A 85 6.40 -0.08 10.98
N LEU A 86 5.21 -0.40 10.48
CA LEU A 86 4.95 -1.52 9.59
C LEU A 86 4.39 -0.98 8.27
N VAL A 87 5.12 -1.11 7.17
CA VAL A 87 4.52 -0.78 5.85
C VAL A 87 3.51 -1.87 5.51
N VAL A 88 2.29 -1.46 5.19
CA VAL A 88 1.14 -2.35 4.97
C VAL A 88 0.63 -2.30 3.53
N ALA A 89 1.05 -1.31 2.74
CA ALA A 89 0.74 -1.25 1.33
C ALA A 89 1.73 -0.36 0.57
N PHE A 90 1.81 -0.60 -0.73
CA PHE A 90 2.46 0.29 -1.68
C PHE A 90 1.46 0.70 -2.76
N ASP A 91 1.65 1.87 -3.36
CA ASP A 91 1.02 2.17 -4.64
C ASP A 91 1.99 2.03 -5.81
N VAL A 92 1.43 1.98 -7.02
CA VAL A 92 2.16 1.84 -8.27
C VAL A 92 3.12 2.99 -8.50
N MET A 93 2.88 4.18 -7.94
CA MET A 93 3.79 5.31 -8.03
C MET A 93 4.89 5.25 -6.97
N GLY A 94 4.99 4.19 -6.15
CA GLY A 94 6.02 4.06 -5.11
C GLY A 94 5.70 4.80 -3.82
N GLY A 95 4.45 5.22 -3.63
CA GLY A 95 3.93 5.67 -2.35
C GLY A 95 3.82 4.50 -1.37
N GLN A 96 3.94 4.80 -0.07
CA GLN A 96 3.94 3.81 1.00
C GLN A 96 2.87 4.12 2.03
N PHE A 97 2.11 3.12 2.45
CA PHE A 97 1.21 3.20 3.60
C PHE A 97 1.83 2.45 4.75
N ALA A 98 2.00 3.10 5.89
CA ALA A 98 2.57 2.48 7.07
C ALA A 98 1.66 2.64 8.28
N TRP A 99 1.40 1.52 8.95
CA TRP A 99 0.76 1.51 10.26
C TRP A 99 1.80 1.79 11.32
N LEU A 100 1.65 2.90 12.04
CA LEU A 100 2.63 3.35 13.03
C LEU A 100 1.98 3.94 14.28
N GLN A 101 2.69 3.82 15.40
CA GLN A 101 2.35 4.50 16.63
C GLN A 101 3.24 5.73 16.77
N ALA A 102 2.71 6.90 16.39
CA ALA A 102 3.50 8.14 16.40
C ALA A 102 3.92 8.56 17.81
N GLU A 103 3.04 8.35 18.79
CA GLU A 103 3.26 8.72 20.18
C GLU A 103 2.93 7.56 21.14
N PRO A 104 3.67 7.41 22.25
CA PRO A 104 3.33 6.47 23.30
C PRO A 104 1.89 6.68 23.78
N ALA A 105 1.14 5.59 23.95
CA ALA A 105 -0.27 5.58 24.38
C ALA A 105 -1.31 6.14 23.38
N VAL A 106 -0.90 6.63 22.21
CA VAL A 106 -1.84 6.93 21.11
C VAL A 106 -2.06 5.65 20.29
N ARG A 107 -3.30 5.40 19.85
CA ARG A 107 -3.58 4.25 18.98
C ARG A 107 -2.83 4.42 17.66
N PRO A 108 -2.24 3.36 17.10
CA PRO A 108 -1.53 3.45 15.83
C PRO A 108 -2.50 3.73 14.66
N THR A 109 -2.12 4.66 13.79
CA THR A 109 -2.84 5.07 12.58
C THR A 109 -2.03 4.71 11.33
N VAL A 110 -2.68 4.76 10.17
CA VAL A 110 -2.04 4.60 8.87
C VAL A 110 -1.55 5.96 8.40
N HIS A 111 -0.27 6.05 8.06
CA HIS A 111 0.33 7.22 7.43
C HIS A 111 0.71 6.91 5.98
N TYR A 112 0.63 7.92 5.13
CA TYR A 112 1.00 7.84 3.73
C TYR A 112 2.27 8.66 3.46
N PHE A 113 3.22 8.05 2.76
CA PHE A 113 4.38 8.72 2.18
C PHE A 113 4.21 8.71 0.67
N GLY A 114 3.75 9.85 0.13
CA GLY A 114 3.43 9.98 -1.29
C GLY A 114 4.56 10.55 -2.15
N PRO A 115 4.57 10.24 -3.46
CA PRO A 115 5.54 10.77 -4.42
C PRO A 115 5.41 12.28 -4.66
N GLU A 116 4.28 12.91 -4.37
CA GLU A 116 4.06 14.35 -4.57
C GLU A 116 4.71 15.22 -3.48
N ASP A 117 4.74 14.73 -2.24
CA ASP A 117 5.13 15.52 -1.07
C ASP A 117 6.41 15.02 -0.39
N LEU A 118 6.81 13.76 -0.64
CA LEU A 118 8.00 13.13 -0.05
C LEU A 118 8.08 13.24 1.48
N ALA A 119 6.92 13.28 2.14
CA ALA A 119 6.79 13.38 3.60
C ALA A 119 5.67 12.46 4.10
N TRP A 120 5.79 11.98 5.33
CA TRP A 120 4.76 11.17 5.98
C TRP A 120 3.58 12.04 6.42
N GLN A 121 2.37 11.65 6.02
CA GLN A 121 1.12 12.30 6.40
C GLN A 121 0.25 11.31 7.17
N ASP A 122 -0.22 11.68 8.37
CA ASP A 122 -1.18 10.88 9.12
C ASP A 122 -2.55 10.93 8.42
N LEU A 123 -3.11 9.76 8.13
CA LEU A 123 -4.47 9.68 7.57
C LEU A 123 -5.54 9.64 8.68
N GLU A 124 -5.12 9.62 9.95
CA GLU A 124 -5.96 9.59 11.16
C GLU A 124 -6.86 8.34 11.30
N LEU A 125 -6.65 7.34 10.43
CA LEU A 125 -7.41 6.10 10.37
C LEU A 125 -6.61 4.92 10.94
N GLY A 126 -7.26 4.04 11.70
CA GLY A 126 -6.69 2.73 12.00
C GLY A 126 -6.65 1.84 10.75
N TYR A 127 -5.91 0.73 10.79
CA TYR A 127 -5.79 -0.17 9.62
C TYR A 127 -7.14 -0.65 9.06
N GLY A 128 -8.09 -1.01 9.94
CA GLY A 128 -9.42 -1.47 9.53
C GLY A 128 -10.20 -0.37 8.79
N ASP A 129 -10.38 0.79 9.43
CA ASP A 129 -11.09 1.94 8.86
C ASP A 129 -10.44 2.43 7.55
N TRP A 130 -9.11 2.42 7.48
CA TRP A 130 -8.37 2.76 6.27
C TRP A 130 -8.66 1.77 5.14
N LEU A 131 -8.57 0.46 5.40
CA LEU A 131 -8.81 -0.54 4.37
C LEU A 131 -10.28 -0.55 3.94
N GLU A 132 -11.23 -0.34 4.86
CA GLU A 132 -12.64 -0.17 4.54
C GLU A 132 -12.84 1.03 3.61
N ALA A 133 -12.27 2.19 3.92
CA ALA A 133 -12.35 3.38 3.05
C ALA A 133 -11.76 3.09 1.65
N MET A 134 -10.61 2.42 1.60
CA MET A 134 -9.95 2.02 0.34
C MET A 134 -10.69 0.92 -0.41
N LEU A 135 -11.62 0.17 0.19
CA LEU A 135 -12.46 -0.80 -0.52
C LEU A 135 -13.82 -0.20 -0.92
N THR A 136 -14.26 0.86 -0.25
CA THR A 136 -15.58 1.49 -0.45
C THR A 136 -15.55 2.73 -1.33
N GLY A 137 -14.41 3.04 -1.97
CA GLY A 137 -14.32 4.03 -3.05
C GLY A 137 -13.44 5.24 -2.79
N ALA A 138 -12.87 5.39 -1.58
CA ALA A 138 -12.03 6.55 -1.24
C ALA A 138 -10.81 6.71 -2.16
N LEU A 139 -10.34 5.61 -2.74
CA LEU A 139 -9.18 5.54 -3.61
C LEU A 139 -9.30 6.47 -4.84
N THR A 140 -10.51 6.67 -5.36
CA THR A 140 -10.74 7.57 -6.52
C THR A 140 -10.36 9.01 -6.21
N GLY A 141 -10.81 9.54 -5.07
CA GLY A 141 -10.49 10.90 -4.66
C GLY A 141 -9.05 11.01 -4.11
N PHE A 142 -8.59 9.98 -3.39
CA PHE A 142 -7.25 9.95 -2.83
C PHE A 142 -6.16 10.09 -3.89
N TYR A 143 -6.35 9.49 -5.07
CA TYR A 143 -5.38 9.52 -6.18
C TYR A 143 -5.74 10.45 -7.33
N GLU A 144 -6.71 11.35 -7.18
CA GLU A 144 -7.15 12.25 -8.25
C GLU A 144 -5.97 13.05 -8.85
N GLY A 145 -5.08 13.56 -7.98
CA GLY A 145 -3.89 14.32 -8.40
C GLY A 145 -2.76 13.48 -9.00
N LEU A 146 -2.84 12.15 -8.92
CA LEU A 146 -1.83 11.23 -9.43
C LEU A 146 -2.31 10.41 -10.65
N ARG A 147 -3.56 10.57 -11.09
CA ARG A 147 -4.10 9.83 -12.24
C ARG A 147 -3.98 10.63 -13.54
N TRP A 148 -3.75 9.91 -14.64
CA TRP A 148 -3.68 10.47 -16.00
C TRP A 148 -4.63 9.74 -16.94
N PRO A 149 -5.02 10.32 -18.09
CA PRO A 149 -5.89 9.62 -19.03
C PRO A 149 -5.30 8.27 -19.48
N GLY A 150 -6.06 7.18 -19.28
CA GLY A 150 -5.64 5.82 -19.64
C GLY A 150 -4.72 5.14 -18.64
N TRP A 151 -4.56 5.70 -17.43
CA TRP A 151 -3.75 5.10 -16.36
C TRP A 151 -4.16 3.66 -16.06
N GLU A 152 -5.44 3.31 -16.17
CA GLU A 152 -5.96 1.97 -15.86
C GLU A 152 -5.27 0.89 -16.70
N ALA A 153 -5.15 1.13 -18.01
CA ALA A 153 -4.53 0.20 -18.94
C ALA A 153 -3.00 0.16 -18.77
N GLU A 154 -2.39 1.30 -18.45
CA GLU A 154 -0.95 1.38 -18.18
C GLU A 154 -0.59 0.61 -16.91
N VAL A 155 -1.31 0.84 -15.82
CA VAL A 155 -1.10 0.21 -14.50
C VAL A 155 -1.42 -1.28 -14.52
N ALA A 156 -2.48 -1.71 -15.21
CA ALA A 156 -2.79 -3.13 -15.36
C ALA A 156 -1.69 -3.93 -16.09
N GLY A 157 -0.81 -3.25 -16.85
CA GLY A 157 0.35 -3.86 -17.51
C GLY A 157 1.62 -3.91 -16.65
N VAL A 158 1.60 -3.33 -15.43
CA VAL A 158 2.77 -3.27 -14.54
C VAL A 158 2.79 -4.48 -13.62
N ALA A 159 3.93 -5.18 -13.55
CA ALA A 159 4.11 -6.29 -12.62
C ALA A 159 4.03 -5.83 -11.16
N LEU A 160 3.61 -6.70 -10.24
CA LEU A 160 3.38 -6.33 -8.85
C LEU A 160 4.65 -5.98 -8.08
N ASP A 161 5.82 -6.39 -8.57
CA ASP A 161 7.15 -6.01 -8.06
C ASP A 161 7.71 -4.74 -8.73
N GLN A 162 6.93 -4.10 -9.61
CA GLN A 162 7.31 -2.88 -10.34
C GLN A 162 6.42 -1.69 -10.00
N GLY A 163 6.98 -0.49 -10.01
CA GLY A 163 6.25 0.77 -9.96
C GLY A 163 6.48 1.61 -11.22
N ILE A 164 5.73 2.68 -11.39
CA ILE A 164 5.87 3.65 -12.48
C ILE A 164 6.70 4.83 -11.98
N SER A 165 7.91 4.95 -12.51
CA SER A 165 8.72 6.16 -12.34
C SER A 165 8.26 7.24 -13.33
N ALA A 166 8.29 8.50 -12.88
CA ALA A 166 7.95 9.68 -13.68
C ALA A 166 9.14 10.64 -13.80
N TRP A 167 9.31 11.24 -14.98
CA TRP A 167 10.30 12.29 -15.22
C TRP A 167 9.74 13.43 -16.11
N PRO A 168 9.75 14.69 -15.65
CA PRO A 168 10.18 15.16 -14.31
C PRO A 168 9.35 14.55 -13.15
N PRO A 169 9.92 14.43 -11.95
CA PRO A 169 9.27 13.69 -10.86
C PRO A 169 8.15 14.47 -10.18
N PRO A 170 7.19 13.80 -9.52
CA PRO A 170 5.92 14.42 -9.08
C PRO A 170 6.09 15.52 -8.02
N TRP A 171 7.15 15.46 -7.21
CA TRP A 171 7.50 16.48 -6.22
C TRP A 171 8.12 17.76 -6.81
N THR A 172 8.31 17.83 -8.13
CA THR A 172 8.79 19.03 -8.84
C THR A 172 7.64 19.80 -9.47
N ARG A 173 7.85 21.09 -9.77
CA ARG A 173 6.83 21.91 -10.41
C ARG A 173 6.45 21.38 -11.79
N GLU A 174 7.43 20.90 -12.53
CA GLU A 174 7.30 20.38 -13.89
C GLU A 174 6.67 18.98 -13.94
N GLY A 175 6.77 18.20 -12.84
CA GLY A 175 6.27 16.83 -12.78
C GLY A 175 4.87 16.66 -12.20
N LYS A 176 4.18 17.75 -11.84
CA LYS A 176 2.84 17.69 -11.24
C LYS A 176 1.76 17.12 -12.18
N ASP A 177 1.88 17.38 -13.47
CA ASP A 177 0.95 16.84 -14.47
C ASP A 177 1.49 15.53 -15.03
N LEU A 178 1.06 14.42 -14.42
CA LEU A 178 1.49 13.09 -14.84
C LEU A 178 1.05 12.71 -16.26
N SER A 179 0.12 13.44 -16.88
CA SER A 179 -0.22 13.23 -18.30
C SER A 179 0.85 13.74 -19.27
N ALA A 180 1.70 14.67 -18.82
CA ALA A 180 2.72 15.35 -19.63
C ALA A 180 4.15 14.85 -19.39
N VAL A 181 4.38 14.02 -18.36
CA VAL A 181 5.71 13.48 -18.03
C VAL A 181 6.01 12.18 -18.78
N SER A 182 7.29 11.85 -18.87
CA SER A 182 7.73 10.52 -19.28
C SER A 182 7.49 9.55 -18.12
N ARG A 183 6.88 8.39 -18.40
CA ARG A 183 6.62 7.34 -17.43
C ARG A 183 7.25 6.03 -17.88
N LYS A 184 7.83 5.27 -16.94
CA LYS A 184 8.36 3.93 -17.23
C LYS A 184 8.23 3.01 -16.01
N PRO A 185 7.89 1.72 -16.22
CA PRO A 185 8.00 0.71 -15.17
C PRO A 185 9.46 0.51 -14.74
N ILE A 186 9.70 0.48 -13.43
CA ILE A 186 10.96 0.09 -12.79
C ILE A 186 10.65 -0.79 -11.58
N LEU A 187 11.66 -1.39 -10.95
CA LEU A 187 11.45 -2.15 -9.71
C LEU A 187 10.86 -1.24 -8.62
N LEU A 188 9.83 -1.72 -7.92
CA LEU A 188 9.15 -0.96 -6.88
C LEU A 188 10.13 -0.61 -5.74
N ALA A 189 11.00 -1.55 -5.36
CA ALA A 189 12.03 -1.31 -4.36
C ALA A 189 13.01 -0.19 -4.77
N GLU A 190 13.35 -0.09 -6.06
CA GLU A 190 14.17 0.99 -6.60
C GLU A 190 13.43 2.33 -6.52
N LEU A 191 12.16 2.35 -6.93
CA LEU A 191 11.32 3.55 -6.89
C LEU A 191 11.16 4.10 -5.47
N VAL A 192 10.87 3.20 -4.50
CA VAL A 192 10.80 3.54 -3.08
C VAL A 192 12.13 4.10 -2.57
N SER A 193 13.26 3.47 -2.93
CA SER A 193 14.59 3.97 -2.54
C SER A 193 14.84 5.38 -3.09
N VAL A 194 14.50 5.64 -4.35
CA VAL A 194 14.65 6.96 -4.99
C VAL A 194 13.84 8.02 -4.23
N HIS A 195 12.62 7.72 -3.81
CA HIS A 195 11.80 8.68 -3.06
C HIS A 195 12.35 8.95 -1.66
N GLN A 196 12.81 7.92 -0.95
CA GLN A 196 13.44 8.09 0.36
C GLN A 196 14.77 8.88 0.25
N ASP A 197 15.55 8.63 -0.80
CA ASP A 197 16.78 9.38 -1.08
C ASP A 197 16.49 10.85 -1.40
N ALA A 198 15.49 11.11 -2.25
CA ALA A 198 15.06 12.46 -2.59
C ALA A 198 14.57 13.21 -1.35
N ALA A 199 13.73 12.59 -0.52
CA ALA A 199 13.25 13.17 0.73
C ALA A 199 14.42 13.61 1.63
N ARG A 200 15.40 12.71 1.85
CA ARG A 200 16.60 13.00 2.65
C ARG A 200 17.44 14.13 2.08
N GLN A 201 17.67 14.15 0.77
CA GLN A 201 18.50 15.17 0.12
C GLN A 201 17.83 16.54 0.09
N LEU A 202 16.50 16.58 -0.03
CA LEU A 202 15.71 17.81 -0.07
C LEU A 202 15.31 18.31 1.32
N GLY A 203 15.57 17.52 2.37
CA GLY A 203 15.30 17.88 3.76
C GLY A 203 13.83 17.75 4.16
N PHE A 204 13.08 16.87 3.48
CA PHE A 204 11.74 16.49 3.92
C PHE A 204 11.82 15.61 5.18
N PRO A 205 10.85 15.76 6.11
CA PRO A 205 10.82 15.04 7.38
C PRO A 205 10.53 13.54 7.24
#